data_AF-A0A939AV19-F1
#
_entry.id   AF-A0A939AV19-F1
#
_cell.length_a   1.000
_cell.length_b   1.000
_cell.length_c   1.000
_cell.angle_alpha   90.00
_cell.angle_beta   90.00
_cell.angle_gamma   90.00
#
_symmetry.space_group_name_H-M   'P 1'
#
loop_
_entity.id
_entity.type
_entity.pdbx_description
1 polymer ?
#
loop_
_entity_poly.entity_id
_entity_poly.type
_entity_poly.pdbx_seq_one_letter_code
_entity_poly.pdbx_strand_id
1 'polypeptide(L)'
;MSIIELMRAARTAVETCLAVRPDEAVVIVADYERLAIAEALAAAAAAIGADPVITTMRPRERNAQEPPASVAAAMRSALVAFLVTTRSLSHTTAREEATRAGVRPWTGTRAGWPVCLASRPR
;
A
#
# COMPACT_ATOMS: atom_id res chain seq x y z
N MET A 1 -2.84 -1.22 18.29
CA MET A 1 -2.20 -2.45 17.78
C MET A 1 -0.79 -2.45 18.31
N SER A 2 -0.30 -3.56 18.89
CA SER A 2 1.11 -3.62 19.30
C SER A 2 2.01 -3.61 18.06
N ILE A 3 3.27 -3.21 18.22
CA ILE A 3 4.26 -3.21 17.14
C ILE A 3 4.42 -4.61 16.53
N ILE A 4 4.35 -5.67 17.35
CA ILE A 4 4.45 -7.06 16.91
C ILE A 4 3.28 -7.43 15.99
N GLU A 5 2.05 -7.09 16.37
CA GLU A 5 0.88 -7.37 15.53
C GLU A 5 0.86 -6.56 14.24
N LEU A 6 1.34 -5.32 14.29
CA LEU A 6 1.48 -4.48 13.09
C LEU A 6 2.48 -5.08 12.09
N MET A 7 3.66 -5.48 12.56
CA MET A 7 4.71 -6.07 11.72
C MET A 7 4.29 -7.43 11.15
N ARG A 8 3.63 -8.28 11.94
CA ARG A 8 3.09 -9.55 11.46
C ARG A 8 2.16 -9.33 10.27
N ALA A 9 1.29 -8.34 10.37
CA ALA A 9 0.34 -8.07 9.32
C ALA A 9 0.93 -7.38 8.10
N ALA A 10 1.88 -6.46 8.30
CA ALA A 10 2.64 -5.86 7.21
C ALA A 10 3.35 -6.95 6.39
N ARG A 11 3.96 -7.92 7.07
CA ARG A 11 4.57 -9.09 6.43
C ARG A 11 3.57 -9.90 5.60
N THR A 12 2.39 -10.20 6.14
CA THR A 12 1.32 -10.86 5.37
C THR A 12 0.89 -10.04 4.16
N ALA A 13 0.76 -8.72 4.30
CA ALA A 13 0.36 -7.85 3.20
C ALA A 13 1.37 -7.88 2.04
N VAL A 14 2.66 -7.87 2.37
CA VAL A 14 3.77 -7.93 1.41
C VAL A 14 3.91 -9.33 0.79
N GLU A 15 4.06 -10.37 1.61
CA GLU A 15 4.39 -11.72 1.14
C GLU A 15 3.18 -12.45 0.56
N THR A 16 1.99 -12.28 1.15
CA THR A 16 0.80 -13.08 0.81
C THR A 16 -0.17 -12.31 -0.08
N CYS A 17 -0.49 -11.06 0.24
CA CYS A 17 -1.55 -10.33 -0.49
C CYS A 17 -1.09 -9.82 -1.85
N LEU A 18 0.15 -9.32 -1.92
CA LEU A 18 0.72 -8.81 -3.16
C LEU A 18 1.83 -9.68 -3.74
N ALA A 19 2.29 -10.69 -2.99
CA ALA A 19 3.39 -11.57 -3.39
C ALA A 19 4.55 -10.74 -3.98
N VAL A 20 4.97 -9.73 -3.21
CA VAL A 20 6.06 -8.84 -3.60
C VAL A 20 7.32 -9.68 -3.76
N ARG A 21 8.06 -9.42 -4.84
CA ARG A 21 9.29 -10.13 -5.14
C ARG A 21 10.51 -9.30 -4.73
N PRO A 22 11.67 -9.93 -4.50
CA PRO A 22 12.94 -9.22 -4.44
C PRO A 22 13.12 -8.32 -5.66
N ASP A 23 13.80 -7.19 -5.49
CA ASP A 23 14.09 -6.19 -6.51
C ASP A 23 12.88 -5.48 -7.14
N GLU A 24 11.65 -5.73 -6.65
CA GLU A 24 10.48 -4.97 -7.09
C GLU A 24 10.45 -3.58 -6.47
N ALA A 25 10.18 -2.56 -7.29
CA ALA A 25 9.89 -1.21 -6.83
C ALA A 25 8.48 -1.17 -6.20
N VAL A 26 8.42 -0.83 -4.91
CA VAL A 26 7.18 -0.76 -4.14
C VAL A 26 6.94 0.68 -3.71
N VAL A 27 5.78 1.25 -4.03
CA VAL A 27 5.39 2.58 -3.52
C VAL A 27 4.32 2.43 -2.45
N ILE A 28 4.56 3.05 -1.31
CA ILE A 28 3.64 3.07 -0.17
C ILE A 28 3.11 4.49 -0.03
N VAL A 29 1.85 4.69 -0.40
CA VAL A 29 1.15 5.97 -0.27
C VAL A 29 0.43 6.01 1.06
N ALA A 30 0.81 6.97 1.89
CA ALA A 30 0.23 7.19 3.20
C ALA A 30 -0.25 8.63 3.39
N ASP A 31 -1.14 8.84 4.34
CA ASP A 31 -1.32 10.16 4.93
C ASP A 31 -0.71 10.24 6.32
N TYR A 32 -0.71 11.44 6.89
CA TYR A 32 -0.06 11.73 8.17
C TYR A 32 -0.58 10.85 9.32
N GLU A 33 -1.81 10.35 9.23
CA GLU A 33 -2.42 9.52 10.27
C GLU A 33 -2.09 8.03 10.13
N ARG A 34 -1.43 7.63 9.04
CA ARG A 34 -1.16 6.22 8.69
C ARG A 34 0.33 5.93 8.48
N LEU A 35 1.21 6.87 8.84
CA LEU A 35 2.67 6.73 8.74
C LEU A 35 3.21 5.46 9.41
N ALA A 36 2.78 5.16 10.63
CA ALA A 36 3.26 3.95 11.33
C ALA A 36 2.97 2.65 10.55
N ILE A 37 1.86 2.60 9.80
CA ILE A 37 1.53 1.44 8.95
C ILE A 37 2.43 1.44 7.72
N ALA A 38 2.69 2.61 7.14
CA ALA A 38 3.57 2.75 5.99
C ALA A 38 5.00 2.31 6.30
N GLU A 39 5.54 2.71 7.45
CA GLU A 39 6.85 2.31 7.94
C GLU A 39 6.94 0.79 8.15
N ALA A 40 5.89 0.19 8.73
CA ALA A 40 5.84 -1.26 8.89
C ALA A 40 5.81 -2.02 7.56
N LEU A 41 5.06 -1.53 6.57
CA LEU A 41 5.03 -2.10 5.22
C LEU A 41 6.38 -1.94 4.51
N ALA A 42 7.03 -0.79 4.66
CA ALA A 42 8.35 -0.55 4.09
C ALA A 42 9.40 -1.49 4.72
N ALA A 43 9.39 -1.63 6.05
CA ALA A 43 10.28 -2.56 6.74
C ALA A 43 10.05 -4.01 6.28
N ALA A 44 8.79 -4.44 6.13
CA ALA A 44 8.46 -5.77 5.64
C ALA A 44 8.88 -6.01 4.17
N ALA A 45 8.70 -5.01 3.31
CA ALA A 45 9.12 -5.08 1.91
C ALA A 45 10.65 -5.10 1.78
N ALA A 46 11.36 -4.24 2.51
CA ALA A 46 12.82 -4.23 2.53
C ALA A 46 13.40 -5.56 3.08
N ALA A 47 12.74 -6.17 4.07
CA ALA A 47 13.18 -7.44 4.65
C ALA A 47 13.17 -8.62 3.65
N ILE A 48 12.38 -8.55 2.58
CA ILE A 48 12.37 -9.56 1.51
C ILE A 48 13.22 -9.16 0.30
N GLY A 49 13.96 -8.05 0.37
CA GLY A 49 14.84 -7.56 -0.69
C GLY A 49 14.15 -6.73 -1.77
N ALA A 50 12.94 -6.21 -1.53
CA ALA A 50 12.32 -5.23 -2.43
C ALA A 50 12.87 -3.81 -2.18
N ASP A 51 12.53 -2.85 -3.06
CA ASP A 51 12.91 -1.43 -2.94
C ASP A 51 11.68 -0.55 -2.63
N PRO A 52 11.33 -0.37 -1.34
CA PRO A 52 10.16 0.40 -0.94
C PRO A 52 10.42 1.90 -0.84
N VAL A 53 9.52 2.71 -1.41
CA VAL A 53 9.48 4.16 -1.29
C VAL A 53 8.18 4.57 -0.59
N ILE A 54 8.29 5.33 0.51
CA ILE A 54 7.13 5.93 1.17
C ILE A 54 6.87 7.31 0.57
N THR A 55 5.64 7.56 0.14
CA THR A 55 5.13 8.87 -0.27
C THR A 55 3.99 9.28 0.63
N THR A 56 4.04 10.51 1.16
CA THR A 56 3.07 11.00 2.14
C THR A 56 2.28 12.19 1.62
N MET A 57 1.03 12.32 2.02
CA MET A 57 0.21 13.49 1.73
C MET A 57 -0.71 13.88 2.88
N ARG A 58 -1.29 15.09 2.81
CA ARG A 58 -2.39 15.48 3.70
C ARG A 58 -3.58 14.51 3.51
N PRO A 59 -4.26 14.09 4.60
CA PRO A 59 -5.51 13.35 4.50
C PRO A 59 -6.49 14.03 3.55
N ARG A 60 -7.17 13.21 2.74
CA ARG A 60 -8.27 13.71 1.90
C ARG A 60 -9.50 13.97 2.77
N GLU A 61 -10.38 14.88 2.35
CA GLU A 61 -11.61 15.22 3.07
C GLU A 61 -12.67 14.13 2.90
N ARG A 62 -12.73 13.52 1.70
CA ARG A 62 -13.68 12.46 1.35
C ARG A 62 -13.00 11.30 0.61
N ASN A 63 -13.68 10.16 0.59
CA ASN A 63 -13.29 9.04 -0.27
C ASN A 63 -13.34 9.47 -1.75
N ALA A 64 -12.51 8.84 -2.59
CA ALA A 64 -12.42 9.14 -4.02
C ALA A 64 -12.00 10.57 -4.37
N GLN A 65 -11.46 11.34 -3.41
CA GLN A 65 -10.82 12.61 -3.73
C GLN A 65 -9.41 12.36 -4.26
N GLU A 66 -9.07 13.03 -5.36
CA GLU A 66 -7.78 12.85 -6.01
C GLU A 66 -6.59 13.21 -5.09
N PRO A 67 -5.53 12.39 -5.10
CA PRO A 67 -4.28 12.74 -4.44
C PRO A 67 -3.55 13.86 -5.22
N PRO A 68 -2.54 14.51 -4.63
CA PRO A 68 -1.72 15.49 -5.34
C PRO A 68 -1.02 14.86 -6.56
N ALA A 69 -0.74 15.65 -7.58
CA ALA A 69 -0.13 15.17 -8.82
C ALA A 69 1.20 14.42 -8.61
N SER A 70 2.01 14.85 -7.64
CA SER A 70 3.26 14.16 -7.27
C SER A 70 3.02 12.75 -6.73
N VAL A 71 1.99 12.56 -5.91
CA VAL A 71 1.60 11.25 -5.38
C VAL A 71 1.02 10.37 -6.48
N ALA A 72 0.17 10.93 -7.35
CA ALA A 72 -0.36 10.21 -8.49
C ALA A 72 0.75 9.73 -9.44
N ALA A 73 1.79 10.56 -9.65
CA ALA A 73 2.96 10.17 -10.43
C ALA A 73 3.73 9.01 -9.78
N ALA A 74 3.98 9.09 -8.47
CA ALA A 74 4.63 8.02 -7.71
C ALA A 74 3.82 6.70 -7.75
N MET A 75 2.48 6.78 -7.71
CA MET A 75 1.61 5.60 -7.84
C MET A 75 1.77 4.91 -9.20
N ARG A 76 2.07 5.64 -10.28
CA ARG A 76 2.25 5.09 -11.64
C ARG A 76 3.67 4.57 -11.91
N SER A 77 4.66 4.96 -11.11
CA SER A 77 6.06 4.60 -11.35
C SER A 77 6.48 3.26 -10.74
N ALA A 78 5.61 2.60 -9.99
CA ALA A 78 5.92 1.37 -9.24
C ALA A 78 5.27 0.13 -9.85
N LEU A 79 5.78 -1.05 -9.51
CA LEU A 79 5.10 -2.31 -9.84
C LEU A 79 4.02 -2.67 -8.81
N VAL A 80 4.21 -2.23 -7.57
CA VAL A 80 3.32 -2.50 -6.44
C VAL A 80 3.02 -1.19 -5.71
N ALA A 81 1.74 -0.95 -5.40
CA ALA A 81 1.33 0.25 -4.67
C ALA A 81 0.48 -0.07 -3.45
N PHE A 82 0.95 0.23 -2.23
CA PHE A 82 0.15 0.16 -1.02
C PHE A 82 -0.51 1.51 -0.75
N LEU A 83 -1.84 1.57 -0.75
CA LEU A 83 -2.60 2.80 -0.51
C LEU A 83 -3.17 2.78 0.92
N VAL A 84 -2.33 3.15 1.88
CA VAL A 84 -2.64 3.17 3.32
C VAL A 84 -3.04 4.58 3.77
N THR A 85 -4.23 5.00 3.38
CA THR A 85 -4.77 6.34 3.70
C THR A 85 -6.04 6.26 4.56
N THR A 86 -6.32 7.29 5.34
CA THR A 86 -7.54 7.44 6.14
C THR A 86 -8.80 7.50 5.27
N ARG A 87 -8.70 8.12 4.08
CA ARG A 87 -9.76 8.09 3.06
C ARG A 87 -9.34 7.25 1.88
N SER A 88 -10.26 6.44 1.36
CA SER A 88 -9.95 5.52 0.28
C SER A 88 -9.68 6.26 -1.04
N LEU A 89 -8.62 5.84 -1.71
CA LEU A 89 -8.27 6.24 -3.09
C LEU A 89 -8.75 5.21 -4.13
N SER A 90 -9.51 4.19 -3.74
CA SER A 90 -9.90 3.08 -4.63
C SER A 90 -10.69 3.51 -5.86
N HIS A 91 -11.41 4.62 -5.79
CA HIS A 91 -12.21 5.16 -6.89
C HIS A 91 -11.67 6.52 -7.36
N THR A 92 -10.35 6.65 -7.45
CA THR A 92 -9.67 7.83 -8.01
C THR A 92 -9.16 7.53 -9.41
N THR A 93 -9.09 8.55 -10.25
CA THR A 93 -8.43 8.49 -11.55
C THR A 93 -6.97 8.12 -11.39
N ALA A 94 -6.26 8.64 -10.38
CA ALA A 94 -4.88 8.27 -10.10
C ALA A 94 -4.69 6.75 -9.90
N ARG A 95 -5.60 6.08 -9.17
CA ARG A 95 -5.53 4.64 -8.94
C ARG A 95 -5.91 3.82 -10.18
N GLU A 96 -6.88 4.29 -10.96
CA GLU A 96 -7.23 3.69 -12.25
C GLU A 96 -6.06 3.76 -13.24
N GLU A 97 -5.44 4.94 -13.37
CA GLU A 97 -4.27 5.15 -14.24
C GLU A 97 -3.09 4.27 -13.83
N ALA A 98 -2.81 4.15 -12.52
CA ALA A 98 -1.78 3.23 -12.03
C ALA A 98 -2.09 1.78 -12.41
N THR A 99 -3.34 1.34 -12.25
CA THR A 99 -3.76 -0.01 -12.67
C THR A 99 -3.54 -0.20 -14.17
N ARG A 100 -3.88 0.80 -14.99
CA ARG A 100 -3.68 0.78 -16.45
C ARG A 100 -2.20 0.76 -16.84
N ALA A 101 -1.32 1.33 -16.01
CA ALA A 101 0.13 1.28 -16.16
C ALA A 101 0.75 -0.08 -15.73
N GLY A 102 -0.07 -1.03 -15.26
CA GLY A 102 0.39 -2.36 -14.84
C GLY A 102 0.76 -2.45 -13.35
N VAL A 103 0.51 -1.40 -12.57
CA VAL A 103 0.72 -1.42 -11.12
C VAL A 103 -0.29 -2.35 -10.46
N ARG A 104 0.15 -3.08 -9.43
CA ARG A 104 -0.72 -3.88 -8.55
C ARG A 104 -1.10 -3.08 -7.29
N PRO A 105 -2.24 -2.34 -7.28
CA PRO A 105 -2.62 -1.55 -6.14
C PRO A 105 -3.27 -2.41 -5.05
N TRP A 106 -2.85 -2.18 -3.81
CA TRP A 106 -3.50 -2.69 -2.62
C TRP A 106 -4.22 -1.57 -1.89
N THR A 107 -5.54 -1.68 -1.77
CA THR A 107 -6.41 -0.72 -1.08
C THR A 107 -7.14 -1.42 0.05
N GLY A 108 -6.42 -1.82 1.10
CA GLY A 108 -7.01 -2.53 2.25
C GLY A 108 -7.21 -1.61 3.45
N THR A 109 -8.38 -0.99 3.59
CA THR A 109 -8.79 -0.36 4.87
C THR A 109 -9.64 -1.33 5.67
N ARG A 110 -9.06 -2.00 6.68
CA ARG A 110 -9.70 -2.87 7.70
C ARG A 110 -10.50 -4.10 7.21
N ALA A 111 -11.16 -4.06 6.04
CA ALA A 111 -12.06 -5.08 5.51
C ALA A 111 -11.40 -6.05 4.50
N GLY A 112 -10.27 -5.68 3.88
CA GLY A 112 -9.49 -6.59 3.02
C GLY A 112 -8.53 -7.51 3.79
N TRP A 113 -8.32 -7.20 5.08
CA TRP A 113 -7.42 -7.91 5.98
C TRP A 113 -7.85 -9.37 6.26
N PRO A 114 -9.14 -9.67 6.49
CA PRO A 114 -9.58 -11.06 6.70
C PRO A 114 -9.52 -11.89 5.41
N VAL A 115 -9.73 -11.29 4.25
CA VAL A 115 -9.79 -12.02 2.96
C VAL A 115 -8.42 -12.56 2.55
N CYS A 116 -7.36 -11.76 2.79
CA CYS A 116 -5.99 -12.20 2.54
C CYS A 116 -5.46 -13.16 3.62
N LEU A 117 -5.89 -13.02 4.88
CA LEU A 117 -5.55 -13.98 5.95
C LEU A 117 -6.32 -15.31 5.84
N ALA A 118 -7.49 -15.31 5.21
CA ALA A 118 -8.31 -16.51 4.98
C ALA A 118 -7.86 -17.31 3.75
N SER A 119 -7.11 -16.70 2.82
CA SER A 119 -6.54 -17.37 1.65
C SER A 119 -5.18 -18.00 1.97
N ARG A 120 -5.17 -18.98 2.88
CA ARG A 120 -4.02 -19.89 3.04
C ARG A 120 -3.93 -20.78 1.79
N PRO A 121 -2.76 -20.96 1.15
CA PRO A 121 -2.50 -22.23 0.49
C PRO A 121 -2.40 -23.31 1.59
N ARG A 122 -3.02 -24.47 1.35
CA ARG A 122 -2.78 -25.65 2.19
C ARG A 122 -1.30 -26.06 2.11
#